data_AF-A0A7W5A8S0-F1
#
_entry.id   AF-A0A7W5A8S0-F1
#
_cell.length_a   1.000
_cell.length_b   1.000
_cell.length_c   1.000
_cell.angle_alpha   90.00
_cell.angle_beta   90.00
_cell.angle_gamma   90.00
#
_symmetry.space_group_name_H-M   'P 1'
#
loop_
_entity.id
_entity.type
_entity.pdbx_description
1 polymer ?
#
loop_
_entity_poly.entity_id
_entity_poly.type
_entity_poly.pdbx_seq_one_letter_code
_entity_poly.pdbx_strand_id
1 'polypeptide(L)' 'MTYVLRSRVRPRLTDPAFNDHEPRELTASAETYEAALEQLRGQVPEGWVLLGIERYDE' A
#
# COMPACT_ATOMS: atom_id res chain seq x y z
N MET A 1 -0.96 21.13 -3.82
CA MET A 1 -1.07 20.21 -2.66
C MET A 1 -0.85 18.82 -3.21
N THR A 2 0.19 18.11 -2.77
CA THR A 2 0.46 16.74 -3.23
C THR A 2 0.15 15.79 -2.07
N TYR A 3 -0.69 14.80 -2.32
CA TYR A 3 -1.02 13.77 -1.34
C TYR A 3 0.01 12.65 -1.42
N VAL A 4 0.63 12.32 -0.29
CA VAL A 4 1.53 11.18 -0.17
C VAL A 4 0.89 10.13 0.72
N LEU A 5 0.62 8.95 0.16
CA LEU A 5 0.08 7.81 0.88
C LEU A 5 1.16 6.75 1.04
N ARG A 6 1.29 6.23 2.25
CA ARG A 6 2.14 5.08 2.57
C ARG A 6 1.28 3.93 3.08
N SER A 7 1.61 2.71 2.71
CA SER A 7 0.95 1.55 3.26
C SER A 7 1.87 0.35 3.33
N ARG A 8 1.68 -0.48 4.37
CA ARG A 8 2.28 -1.80 4.43
C ARG A 8 1.40 -2.81 3.71
N VAL A 9 2.04 -3.67 2.92
CA VAL A 9 1.42 -4.81 2.26
C VAL A 9 2.10 -6.09 2.67
N ARG A 10 1.32 -7.18 2.69
CA ARG A 10 1.84 -8.54 2.90
C ARG A 10 1.03 -9.55 2.06
N PRO A 11 1.56 -10.75 1.80
CA PRO A 11 0.77 -11.83 1.21
C PRO A 11 -0.51 -12.12 2.03
N ARG A 12 -1.54 -12.67 1.40
CA ARG A 12 -2.71 -13.19 2.12
C ARG A 12 -2.31 -14.35 3.03
N LEU A 13 -3.07 -14.57 4.10
CA LEU A 13 -2.89 -15.70 5.02
C LEU A 13 -2.96 -17.07 4.33
N THR A 14 -3.63 -17.12 3.18
CA THR A 14 -3.78 -18.33 2.35
C THR A 14 -2.59 -18.56 1.42
N ASP A 15 -1.67 -17.60 1.30
CA ASP A 15 -0.51 -17.70 0.42
C ASP A 15 0.59 -18.52 1.12
N PRO A 16 1.17 -19.55 0.46
CA PRO A 16 2.26 -20.32 1.05
C PRO A 16 3.53 -19.50 1.32
N ALA A 17 3.69 -18.33 0.68
CA ALA A 17 4.76 -17.38 0.96
C ALA A 17 4.40 -16.38 2.08
N PHE A 18 3.30 -16.59 2.80
CA PHE A 18 2.90 -15.72 3.92
C PHE A 18 3.99 -15.66 4.99
N ASN A 19 4.51 -14.46 5.23
CA ASN A 19 5.37 -14.15 6.36
C ASN A 19 4.91 -12.85 7.02
N ASP A 20 4.48 -12.93 8.27
CA ASP A 20 4.00 -11.77 9.02
C ASP A 20 5.11 -10.79 9.43
N HIS A 21 6.36 -11.28 9.44
CA HIS A 21 7.53 -10.50 9.86
C HIS A 21 8.18 -9.71 8.71
N GLU A 22 7.71 -9.90 7.48
CA GLU A 22 8.29 -9.24 6.28
C GLU A 22 7.24 -8.48 5.46
N PRO A 23 6.52 -7.49 6.07
CA PRO A 23 5.66 -6.60 5.30
C PRO A 23 6.52 -5.71 4.38
N ARG A 24 6.05 -5.47 3.16
CA ARG A 24 6.65 -4.48 2.24
C ARG A 24 5.94 -3.14 2.40
N GLU A 25 6.69 -2.05 2.32
CA GLU A 25 6.13 -0.70 2.34
C GLU A 25 5.97 -0.19 0.89
N LEU A 26 4.76 0.28 0.58
CA LEU A 26 4.42 0.95 -0.66
C LEU A 26 4.16 2.43 -0.39
N THR A 27 4.55 3.28 -1.33
CA THR A 27 4.29 4.71 -1.28
C THR A 27 3.75 5.17 -2.63
N ALA A 28 2.76 6.04 -2.61
CA ALA A 28 2.17 6.64 -3.79
C ALA A 28 1.94 8.14 -3.57
N SER A 29 2.11 8.92 -4.63
CA SER A 29 1.98 10.38 -4.57
C SER A 29 1.19 10.90 -5.75
N ALA A 30 0.17 11.71 -5.50
CA ALA A 30 -0.65 12.31 -6.55
C ALA A 30 -1.25 13.65 -6.11
N GLU A 31 -1.82 14.39 -7.06
CA GLU A 31 -2.48 15.69 -6.81
C GLU A 31 -3.78 15.55 -6.00
N THR A 32 -4.38 14.36 -5.99
CA THR A 32 -5.59 14.04 -5.21
C THR A 32 -5.39 12.78 -4.37
N TYR A 33 -6.11 12.70 -3.24
CA TYR A 33 -6.12 11.50 -2.40
C TYR A 33 -6.56 10.25 -3.17
N GLU A 34 -7.59 10.37 -4.01
CA GLU A 34 -8.15 9.26 -4.77
C GLU A 34 -7.13 8.73 -5.79
N ALA A 35 -6.45 9.62 -6.52
CA ALA A 35 -5.41 9.22 -7.45
C ALA A 35 -4.22 8.56 -6.75
N ALA A 36 -3.81 9.08 -5.58
CA ALA A 36 -2.74 8.47 -4.79
C ALA A 36 -3.16 7.09 -4.27
N LEU A 37 -4.43 6.92 -3.90
CA LEU A 37 -4.99 5.65 -3.44
C LEU A 37 -5.08 4.63 -4.57
N GLU A 38 -5.49 5.03 -5.78
CA GLU A 38 -5.49 4.17 -6.96
C GLU A 38 -4.09 3.71 -7.34
N GLN A 39 -3.12 4.63 -7.33
CA GLN A 39 -1.71 4.28 -7.55
C GLN A 39 -1.20 3.29 -6.50
N LEU A 40 -1.51 3.53 -5.23
CA LEU A 40 -1.13 2.63 -4.14
C LEU A 40 -1.73 1.24 -4.31
N ARG A 41 -3.01 1.14 -4.68
CA ARG A 41 -3.71 -0.12 -4.97
C ARG A 41 -3.12 -0.84 -6.18
N GLY A 42 -2.74 -0.12 -7.22
CA GLY A 42 -2.09 -0.68 -8.41
C GLY A 42 -0.69 -1.23 -8.14
N GLN A 43 -0.02 -0.78 -7.08
CA GLN A 43 1.28 -1.30 -6.64
C GLN A 43 1.17 -2.57 -5.78
N VAL A 44 -0.03 -2.94 -5.31
CA VAL A 44 -0.24 -4.13 -4.47
C VAL A 44 -0.05 -5.38 -5.34
N PRO A 45 0.89 -6.28 -4.99
CA PRO A 45 1.07 -7.52 -5.73
C PRO A 45 -0.19 -8.39 -5.69
N GLU A 46 -0.41 -9.19 -6.73
CA GLU A 46 -1.52 -10.15 -6.74
C GLU A 46 -1.43 -11.10 -5.54
N GLY A 47 -2.57 -11.36 -4.88
CA GLY A 47 -2.62 -12.21 -3.69
C GLY A 47 -2.12 -11.53 -2.41
N TRP A 48 -1.74 -10.25 -2.44
CA TRP A 48 -1.35 -9.48 -1.25
C TRP A 48 -2.51 -8.60 -0.76
N VAL A 49 -2.37 -8.08 0.46
CA VAL A 49 -3.35 -7.21 1.13
C VAL A 49 -2.68 -5.98 1.72
N LEU A 50 -3.40 -4.86 1.70
CA LEU A 50 -3.05 -3.62 2.39
C LEU A 50 -3.40 -3.74 3.88
N LEU A 51 -2.48 -3.35 4.75
CA LEU A 51 -2.62 -3.47 6.21
C LEU A 51 -3.04 -2.17 6.90
N GLY A 52 -2.89 -1.03 6.23
CA GLY A 52 -3.25 0.28 6.75
C GLY A 52 -2.65 1.38 5.90
N ILE A 53 -3.39 2.48 5.69
CA ILE A 53 -2.95 3.61 4.87
C ILE A 53 -2.63 4.76 5.81
N GLU A 54 -1.36 5.17 5.82
CA GLU A 54 -0.88 6.37 6.49
C GLU A 54 -0.85 7.51 5.48
N ARG A 55 -1.47 8.63 5.84
CA ARG A 55 -1.49 9.85 5.03
C ARG A 55 -0.44 10.82 5.55
N TYR A 56 0.44 11.27 4.66
CA TYR A 56 1.34 12.39 4.88
C TYR A 56 0.84 13.55 4.00
N ASP A 57 0.47 14.66 4.64
CA ASP A 57 0.41 15.96 3.98
C ASP A 57 1.76 16.65 4.24
N GLU A 58 2.49 16.94 3.16
CA GLU A 58 3.57 17.94 3.17
C GLU A 58 3.00 19.34 2.96
#